data_AF-A0A9D6NRS5-F1
#
_entry.id   AF-A0A9D6NRS5-F1
#
_cell.length_a   1.000
_cell.length_b   1.000
_cell.length_c   1.000
_cell.angle_alpha   90.00
_cell.angle_beta   90.00
_cell.angle_gamma   90.00
#
_symmetry.space_group_name_H-M   'P 1'
#
loop_
_entity.id
_entity.type
_entity.pdbx_description
1 polymer ?
#
loop_
_entity_poly.entity_id
_entity_poly.type
_entity_poly.pdbx_seq_one_letter_code
_entity_poly.pdbx_strand_id
1 'polypeptide(L)'
;DWMGYVGNLIAVGTLMMLPLAGYVYARELFRYDAAISTFLMADKLSSFFVMQGLLVILLFLGTNFYMWLSMQRIEGGIRFTGHMKGIFAVLFAGGAIWMIPQNFLPDLLTPPPPGVGIEQVVLPERLGFLGLMMAKALAVTAVIIMTFVTYLLYRRARATGAIHWGRIDPLAQYVLIFIPATAVYLMGLMGAIRELARQDYHIYGLVKDVTPYWYTTPLGHTTVMVALATLIFFVLMAFIFWIGFKLGRGE
;
A
#
# COMPACT_ATOMS: atom_id res chain seq x y z
N ASP A 1 7.27 -24.08 6.68
CA ASP A 1 8.67 -23.82 7.05
C ASP A 1 8.69 -22.77 8.16
N TRP A 2 9.86 -22.48 8.72
CA TRP A 2 10.05 -21.40 9.68
C TRP A 2 9.92 -20.02 9.01
N MET A 3 10.53 -19.83 7.82
CA MET A 3 10.54 -18.55 7.11
C MET A 3 9.16 -18.07 6.65
N GLY A 4 8.36 -18.91 6.01
CA GLY A 4 7.00 -18.56 5.60
C GLY A 4 6.05 -18.32 6.77
N TYR A 5 6.23 -19.02 7.90
CA TYR A 5 5.43 -18.78 9.10
C TYR A 5 5.78 -17.51 9.83
N VAL A 6 7.05 -17.34 10.16
CA VAL A 6 7.55 -16.16 10.87
C VAL A 6 7.36 -14.93 9.99
N GLY A 7 7.62 -15.06 8.68
CA GLY A 7 7.34 -14.02 7.68
C GLY A 7 5.86 -13.63 7.66
N ASN A 8 4.93 -14.59 7.60
CA ASN A 8 3.49 -14.29 7.66
C ASN A 8 3.07 -13.67 8.99
N LEU A 9 3.62 -14.14 10.11
CA LEU A 9 3.32 -13.58 11.43
C LEU A 9 3.79 -12.13 11.55
N ILE A 10 5.03 -11.84 11.13
CA ILE A 10 5.58 -10.48 11.12
C ILE A 10 4.79 -9.60 10.15
N ALA A 11 4.53 -10.08 8.92
CA ALA A 11 3.79 -9.34 7.91
C ALA A 11 2.38 -8.99 8.39
N VAL A 12 1.61 -9.97 8.88
CA VAL A 12 0.27 -9.73 9.42
C VAL A 12 0.32 -8.82 10.65
N GLY A 13 1.26 -9.05 11.58
CA GLY A 13 1.41 -8.22 12.78
C GLY A 13 1.69 -6.75 12.45
N THR A 14 2.64 -6.48 11.55
CA THR A 14 2.96 -5.13 11.09
C THR A 14 1.82 -4.50 10.29
N LEU A 15 1.16 -5.28 9.42
CA LEU A 15 0.03 -4.81 8.61
C LEU A 15 -1.16 -4.38 9.49
N MET A 16 -1.46 -5.13 10.54
CA MET A 16 -2.50 -4.80 11.50
C MET A 16 -2.20 -3.52 12.29
N MET A 17 -0.92 -3.15 12.44
CA MET A 17 -0.52 -1.92 13.11
C MET A 17 -0.53 -0.68 12.21
N LEU A 18 -0.53 -0.82 10.88
CA LEU A 18 -0.51 0.33 9.95
C LEU A 18 -1.64 1.35 10.21
N PRO A 19 -2.90 0.94 10.44
CA PRO A 19 -3.97 1.89 10.71
C PRO A 19 -3.79 2.67 12.01
N LEU A 20 -3.06 2.12 12.99
CA LEU A 20 -2.83 2.75 14.29
C LEU A 20 -2.06 4.06 14.16
N ALA A 21 -1.06 4.12 13.27
CA ALA A 21 -0.33 5.36 12.98
C ALA A 21 -1.27 6.46 12.44
N GLY A 22 -2.21 6.08 11.57
CA GLY A 22 -3.24 7.00 11.06
C GLY A 22 -4.18 7.51 12.15
N TYR A 23 -4.60 6.65 13.08
CA TYR A 23 -5.43 7.05 14.23
C TYR A 23 -4.70 8.01 15.17
N VAL A 24 -3.42 7.76 15.46
CA VAL A 24 -2.59 8.65 16.30
C VAL A 24 -2.45 10.01 15.62
N TYR A 25 -2.10 10.03 14.33
CA TYR A 25 -1.99 11.26 13.57
C TYR A 25 -3.30 12.06 13.53
N ALA A 26 -4.42 11.38 13.24
CA ALA A 26 -5.73 12.02 13.25
C ALA A 26 -6.04 12.61 14.63
N ARG A 27 -5.78 11.87 15.72
CA ARG A 27 -5.98 12.34 17.10
C ARG A 27 -5.16 13.60 17.42
N GLU A 28 -3.92 13.68 16.96
CA GLU A 28 -3.08 14.88 17.15
C GLU A 28 -3.65 16.06 16.38
N LEU A 29 -4.08 15.85 15.14
CA LEU A 29 -4.76 16.87 14.33
C LEU A 29 -6.03 17.40 15.02
N PHE A 30 -6.88 16.49 15.52
CA PHE A 30 -8.11 16.83 16.25
C PHE A 30 -7.84 17.67 17.51
N ARG A 31 -6.69 17.46 18.16
CA ARG A 31 -6.30 18.22 19.35
C ARG A 31 -5.73 19.59 19.01
N TYR A 32 -5.09 19.72 17.85
CA TYR A 32 -4.55 20.99 17.38
C TYR A 32 -5.65 21.94 16.92
N ASP A 33 -6.54 21.46 16.04
CA ASP A 33 -7.69 22.24 15.57
C ASP A 33 -8.82 21.29 15.13
N ALA A 34 -9.96 21.41 15.82
CA ALA A 34 -11.14 20.61 15.54
C ALA A 34 -11.73 20.93 14.16
N ALA A 35 -11.55 22.15 13.62
CA ALA A 35 -12.09 22.53 12.31
C ALA A 35 -11.36 21.82 11.16
N ILE A 36 -10.07 21.52 11.30
CA ILE A 36 -9.30 20.78 10.27
C ILE A 36 -9.88 19.38 10.05
N SER A 37 -10.50 18.81 11.07
CA SER A 37 -11.08 17.47 10.98
C SER A 37 -12.19 17.33 9.95
N THR A 38 -13.01 18.36 9.79
CA THR A 38 -14.09 18.40 8.79
C THR A 38 -13.54 18.47 7.37
N PHE A 39 -12.34 19.03 7.17
CA PHE A 39 -11.70 19.15 5.86
C PHE A 39 -10.88 17.91 5.46
N LEU A 40 -10.46 17.07 6.43
CA LEU A 40 -9.65 15.88 6.17
C LEU A 40 -10.32 14.89 5.20
N MET A 41 -11.65 14.83 5.23
CA MET A 41 -12.48 13.90 4.44
C MET A 41 -13.43 14.56 3.45
N ALA A 42 -13.62 15.87 3.50
CA ALA A 42 -14.65 16.54 2.70
C ALA A 42 -14.10 17.59 1.72
N ASP A 43 -12.82 17.95 1.80
CA ASP A 43 -12.27 19.03 0.96
C ASP A 43 -11.09 18.53 0.12
N LYS A 44 -10.21 19.40 -0.37
CA LYS A 44 -9.14 19.10 -1.33
C LYS A 44 -8.25 17.90 -0.97
N LEU A 45 -8.16 17.57 0.33
CA LEU A 45 -7.37 16.45 0.84
C LEU A 45 -8.11 15.09 0.80
N SER A 46 -9.43 15.10 0.61
CA SER A 46 -10.28 13.90 0.63
C SER A 46 -9.86 12.86 -0.41
N SER A 47 -9.56 13.29 -1.64
CA SER A 47 -9.16 12.36 -2.71
C SER A 47 -7.85 11.64 -2.40
N PHE A 48 -6.90 12.31 -1.75
CA PHE A 48 -5.65 11.68 -1.30
C PHE A 48 -5.90 10.66 -0.20
N PHE A 49 -6.84 10.94 0.70
CA PHE A 49 -7.23 10.01 1.76
C PHE A 49 -7.93 8.76 1.21
N VAL A 50 -8.82 8.92 0.23
CA VAL A 50 -9.47 7.81 -0.47
C VAL A 50 -8.42 6.97 -1.21
N MET A 51 -7.49 7.59 -1.95
CA MET A 51 -6.39 6.89 -2.61
C MET A 51 -5.48 6.15 -1.62
N GLN A 52 -5.11 6.77 -0.51
CA GLN A 52 -4.26 6.15 0.50
C GLN A 52 -4.92 4.90 1.08
N GLY A 53 -6.21 4.96 1.43
CA GLY A 53 -6.87 3.77 1.94
C GLY A 53 -7.15 2.71 0.88
N LEU A 54 -7.33 3.07 -0.41
CA LEU A 54 -7.33 2.08 -1.50
C LEU A 54 -6.03 1.27 -1.50
N LEU A 55 -4.87 1.94 -1.39
CA LEU A 55 -3.58 1.26 -1.32
C LEU A 55 -3.51 0.33 -0.10
N VAL A 56 -4.00 0.77 1.06
CA VAL A 56 -4.05 -0.06 2.27
C VAL A 56 -4.95 -1.29 2.08
N ILE A 57 -6.13 -1.12 1.49
CA ILE A 57 -7.06 -2.22 1.18
C ILE A 57 -6.43 -3.23 0.22
N LEU A 58 -5.70 -2.76 -0.81
CA LEU A 58 -4.97 -3.62 -1.73
C LEU A 58 -3.88 -4.42 -1.02
N LEU A 59 -3.18 -3.82 -0.04
CA LEU A 59 -2.22 -4.56 0.80
C LEU A 59 -2.91 -5.67 1.60
N PHE A 60 -4.04 -5.36 2.26
CA PHE A 60 -4.82 -6.36 2.99
C PHE A 60 -5.33 -7.48 2.07
N LEU A 61 -5.87 -7.16 0.89
CA LEU A 61 -6.28 -8.14 -0.11
C LEU A 61 -5.11 -9.02 -0.55
N GLY A 62 -3.96 -8.41 -0.87
CA GLY A 62 -2.75 -9.13 -1.29
C GLY A 62 -2.25 -10.10 -0.22
N THR A 63 -2.19 -9.67 1.05
CA THR A 63 -1.78 -10.51 2.18
C THR A 63 -2.75 -11.67 2.40
N ASN A 64 -4.06 -11.43 2.36
CA ASN A 64 -5.07 -12.50 2.46
C ASN A 64 -4.99 -13.48 1.27
N PHE A 65 -4.72 -12.97 0.07
CA PHE A 65 -4.58 -13.78 -1.14
C PHE A 65 -3.36 -14.66 -1.10
N TYR A 66 -2.24 -14.12 -0.63
CA TYR A 66 -1.03 -14.89 -0.40
C TYR A 66 -1.26 -16.02 0.60
N MET A 67 -1.91 -15.75 1.74
CA MET A 67 -2.23 -16.78 2.73
C MET A 67 -3.17 -17.84 2.15
N TRP A 68 -4.16 -17.46 1.33
CA TRP A 68 -5.02 -18.42 0.65
C TRP A 68 -4.22 -19.34 -0.29
N LEU A 69 -3.39 -18.76 -1.16
CA LEU A 69 -2.56 -19.52 -2.08
C LEU A 69 -1.59 -20.44 -1.32
N SER A 70 -1.07 -19.98 -0.18
CA SER A 70 -0.21 -20.78 0.70
C SER A 70 -0.97 -21.98 1.29
N MET A 71 -2.25 -21.82 1.67
CA MET A 71 -3.07 -22.94 2.16
C MET A 71 -3.32 -24.02 1.13
N GLN A 72 -3.41 -23.67 -0.16
CA GLN A 72 -3.62 -24.65 -1.23
C GLN A 72 -2.41 -25.60 -1.41
N ARG A 73 -1.24 -25.23 -0.90
CA ARG A 73 -0.01 -26.06 -0.92
C ARG A 73 0.04 -27.07 0.24
N ILE A 74 -0.86 -26.94 1.21
CA ILE A 74 -0.90 -27.76 2.42
C ILE A 74 -1.89 -28.91 2.24
N GLU A 75 -1.48 -30.12 2.60
CA GLU A 75 -2.38 -31.28 2.64
C GLU A 75 -3.60 -31.03 3.53
N GLY A 76 -4.79 -31.26 2.97
CA GLY A 76 -6.04 -31.00 3.67
C GLY A 76 -6.39 -29.53 3.85
N GLY A 77 -5.59 -28.58 3.33
CA GLY A 77 -5.89 -27.14 3.36
C GLY A 77 -7.12 -26.73 2.55
N ILE A 78 -7.52 -27.56 1.58
CA ILE A 78 -8.69 -27.34 0.71
C ILE A 78 -9.98 -27.14 1.52
N ARG A 79 -10.09 -27.75 2.72
CA ARG A 79 -11.26 -27.61 3.61
C ARG A 79 -11.56 -26.16 4.02
N PHE A 80 -10.55 -25.29 4.03
CA PHE A 80 -10.70 -23.89 4.44
C PHE A 80 -11.09 -22.95 3.29
N THR A 81 -11.14 -23.46 2.04
CA THR A 81 -11.44 -22.66 0.84
C THR A 81 -12.79 -21.95 0.92
N GLY A 82 -13.82 -22.59 1.50
CA GLY A 82 -15.14 -21.97 1.67
C GLY A 82 -15.08 -20.74 2.59
N HIS A 83 -14.35 -20.84 3.70
CA HIS A 83 -14.16 -19.74 4.64
C HIS A 83 -13.40 -18.57 3.99
N MET A 84 -12.40 -18.89 3.17
CA MET A 84 -11.64 -17.87 2.44
C MET A 84 -12.52 -17.04 1.51
N LYS A 85 -13.44 -17.66 0.77
CA LYS A 85 -14.38 -16.91 -0.10
C LYS A 85 -15.22 -15.91 0.69
N GLY A 86 -15.71 -16.31 1.87
CA GLY A 86 -16.45 -15.42 2.77
C GLY A 86 -15.60 -14.25 3.27
N ILE A 87 -14.35 -14.51 3.67
CA ILE A 87 -13.41 -13.48 4.11
C ILE A 87 -13.14 -12.49 2.97
N PHE A 88 -12.91 -12.97 1.74
CA PHE A 88 -12.73 -12.11 0.57
C PHE A 88 -13.95 -11.24 0.29
N ALA A 89 -15.17 -11.77 0.43
CA ALA A 89 -16.38 -10.98 0.27
C ALA A 89 -16.43 -9.81 1.28
N VAL A 90 -16.04 -10.03 2.53
CA VAL A 90 -15.96 -8.97 3.55
C VAL A 90 -14.85 -7.96 3.23
N LEU A 91 -13.68 -8.43 2.78
CA LEU A 91 -12.58 -7.56 2.34
C LEU A 91 -12.99 -6.65 1.18
N PHE A 92 -13.67 -7.21 0.17
CA PHE A 92 -14.19 -6.44 -0.96
C PHE A 92 -15.28 -5.46 -0.55
N ALA A 93 -16.21 -5.86 0.31
CA ALA A 93 -17.26 -4.97 0.82
C ALA A 93 -16.66 -3.82 1.64
N GLY A 94 -15.72 -4.11 2.55
CA GLY A 94 -15.00 -3.08 3.31
C GLY A 94 -14.19 -2.15 2.41
N GLY A 95 -13.57 -2.71 1.37
CA GLY A 95 -12.88 -1.94 0.34
C GLY A 95 -13.81 -1.01 -0.42
N ALA A 96 -14.97 -1.50 -0.85
CA ALA A 96 -15.99 -0.72 -1.53
C ALA A 96 -16.51 0.43 -0.65
N ILE A 97 -16.78 0.18 0.64
CA ILE A 97 -17.23 1.22 1.58
C ILE A 97 -16.19 2.35 1.68
N TRP A 98 -14.90 2.01 1.75
CA TRP A 98 -13.85 3.03 1.81
C TRP A 98 -13.79 3.91 0.57
N MET A 99 -14.02 3.30 -0.60
CA MET A 99 -13.98 3.97 -1.90
C MET A 99 -15.15 4.94 -2.13
N ILE A 100 -16.18 4.92 -1.29
CA ILE A 100 -17.30 5.86 -1.38
C ILE A 100 -16.82 7.25 -0.92
N PRO A 101 -16.70 8.23 -1.84
CA PRO A 101 -16.32 9.59 -1.47
C PRO A 101 -17.50 10.30 -0.82
N GLN A 102 -17.27 11.28 0.04
CA GLN A 102 -18.35 12.04 0.67
C GLN A 102 -18.98 13.06 -0.29
N ASN A 103 -18.18 13.60 -1.20
CA ASN A 103 -18.57 14.48 -2.29
C ASN A 103 -17.76 14.14 -3.54
N PHE A 104 -18.35 14.32 -4.71
CA PHE A 104 -17.64 14.21 -5.99
C PHE A 104 -17.06 15.55 -6.46
N LEU A 105 -17.18 16.61 -5.64
CA LEU A 105 -16.59 17.91 -5.90
C LEU A 105 -15.09 17.92 -5.52
N PRO A 106 -14.25 18.65 -6.27
CA PRO A 106 -12.83 18.82 -5.92
C PRO A 106 -12.60 19.59 -4.62
N ASP A 107 -13.49 20.51 -4.27
CA ASP A 107 -13.48 21.26 -3.02
C ASP A 107 -14.89 21.72 -2.64
N LEU A 108 -15.05 22.21 -1.41
CA LEU A 108 -16.34 22.70 -0.90
C LEU A 108 -16.78 24.04 -1.51
N LEU A 109 -15.95 24.66 -2.35
CA LEU A 109 -16.15 26.00 -2.92
C LEU A 109 -16.48 25.96 -4.41
N THR A 110 -16.22 24.85 -5.11
CA THR A 110 -16.49 24.69 -6.53
C THR A 110 -18.00 24.50 -6.72
N PRO A 111 -18.69 25.43 -7.41
CA PRO A 111 -20.09 25.22 -7.75
C PRO A 111 -20.21 24.03 -8.71
N PRO A 112 -21.31 23.26 -8.64
CA PRO A 112 -21.53 22.15 -9.56
C PRO A 112 -21.50 22.64 -11.03
N PRO A 113 -21.05 21.80 -11.98
CA PRO A 113 -21.02 22.15 -13.39
C PRO A 113 -22.38 22.65 -13.89
N PRO A 114 -22.44 23.61 -14.84
CA PRO A 114 -23.70 24.12 -15.36
C PRO A 114 -24.60 22.99 -15.87
N GLY A 115 -25.83 22.91 -15.35
CA GLY A 115 -26.80 21.86 -15.72
C GLY A 115 -26.77 20.59 -14.86
N VAL A 116 -25.85 20.48 -13.89
CA VAL A 116 -25.77 19.35 -12.94
C VAL A 116 -26.33 19.80 -11.60
N GLY A 117 -27.44 19.18 -11.17
CA GLY A 117 -28.02 19.44 -9.85
C GLY A 117 -27.13 18.92 -8.73
N ILE A 118 -27.17 19.56 -7.55
CA ILE A 118 -26.38 19.15 -6.36
C ILE A 118 -26.62 17.67 -6.00
N GLU A 119 -27.82 17.16 -6.26
CA GLU A 119 -28.22 15.76 -6.06
C GLU A 119 -27.45 14.74 -6.93
N GLN A 120 -26.86 15.17 -8.04
CA GLN A 120 -26.04 14.31 -8.90
C GLN A 120 -24.57 14.27 -8.45
N VAL A 121 -24.17 15.16 -7.54
CA VAL A 121 -22.77 15.37 -7.11
C VAL A 121 -22.54 14.94 -5.66
N VAL A 122 -23.62 14.76 -4.90
CA VAL A 122 -23.62 14.30 -3.50
C VAL A 122 -24.37 12.97 -3.43
N LEU A 123 -23.93 12.05 -2.56
CA LEU A 123 -24.65 10.79 -2.36
C LEU A 123 -26.10 11.03 -1.92
N PRO A 124 -27.06 10.19 -2.36
CA PRO A 124 -28.42 10.23 -1.84
C PRO A 124 -28.41 10.14 -0.31
N GLU A 125 -29.27 10.91 0.36
CA GLU A 125 -29.29 11.05 1.83
C GLU A 125 -29.32 9.69 2.57
N ARG A 126 -30.09 8.73 2.05
CA ARG A 126 -30.15 7.34 2.54
C ARG A 126 -28.81 6.59 2.58
N LEU A 127 -27.86 6.95 1.72
CA LEU A 127 -26.53 6.34 1.60
C LEU A 127 -25.41 7.29 2.07
N GLY A 128 -25.75 8.52 2.48
CA GLY A 128 -24.78 9.51 2.95
C GLY A 128 -23.94 9.01 4.14
N PHE A 129 -24.51 8.13 4.97
CA PHE A 129 -23.80 7.52 6.09
C PHE A 129 -22.58 6.68 5.68
N LEU A 130 -22.55 6.14 4.45
CA LEU A 130 -21.42 5.34 3.93
C LEU A 130 -20.21 6.22 3.58
N GLY A 131 -20.44 7.48 3.21
CA GLY A 131 -19.38 8.44 2.94
C GLY A 131 -18.67 8.93 4.22
N LEU A 132 -19.31 8.75 5.39
CA LEU A 132 -18.79 9.21 6.68
C LEU A 132 -17.62 8.35 7.18
N MET A 133 -16.73 8.99 7.96
CA MET A 133 -15.56 8.33 8.54
C MET A 133 -15.92 7.15 9.46
N MET A 134 -17.08 7.19 10.14
CA MET A 134 -17.53 6.09 11.00
C MET A 134 -17.73 4.78 10.22
N ALA A 135 -18.38 4.84 9.05
CA ALA A 135 -18.58 3.66 8.21
C ALA A 135 -17.24 3.11 7.70
N LYS A 136 -16.33 4.00 7.31
CA LYS A 136 -14.97 3.66 6.86
C LYS A 136 -14.14 3.01 7.97
N ALA A 137 -14.22 3.52 9.20
CA ALA A 137 -13.54 2.96 10.36
C ALA A 137 -14.05 1.55 10.71
N LEU A 138 -15.37 1.33 10.65
CA LEU A 138 -15.97 0.01 10.84
C LEU A 138 -15.53 -0.98 9.74
N ALA A 139 -15.52 -0.54 8.48
CA ALA A 139 -15.06 -1.33 7.36
C ALA A 139 -13.59 -1.78 7.53
N VAL A 140 -12.69 -0.86 7.90
CA VAL A 140 -11.28 -1.20 8.15
C VAL A 140 -11.13 -2.12 9.34
N THR A 141 -11.89 -1.92 10.42
CA THR A 141 -11.85 -2.81 11.58
C THR A 141 -12.28 -4.23 11.20
N ALA A 142 -13.33 -4.37 10.39
CA ALA A 142 -13.76 -5.67 9.86
C ALA A 142 -12.66 -6.31 8.98
N VAL A 143 -12.00 -5.54 8.12
CA VAL A 143 -10.86 -6.00 7.29
C VAL A 143 -9.70 -6.51 8.16
N ILE A 144 -9.34 -5.79 9.22
CA ILE A 144 -8.28 -6.20 10.15
C ILE A 144 -8.66 -7.51 10.85
N ILE A 145 -9.87 -7.61 11.38
CA ILE A 145 -10.37 -8.82 12.06
C ILE A 145 -10.37 -10.00 11.10
N MET A 146 -10.90 -9.83 9.88
CA MET A 146 -10.94 -10.90 8.89
C MET A 146 -9.54 -11.35 8.44
N THR A 147 -8.60 -10.43 8.36
CA THR A 147 -7.19 -10.76 8.07
C THR A 147 -6.57 -11.57 9.19
N PHE A 148 -6.86 -11.23 10.45
CA PHE A 148 -6.45 -12.02 11.60
C PHE A 148 -7.09 -13.42 11.59
N VAL A 149 -8.37 -13.53 11.24
CA VAL A 149 -9.04 -14.82 11.06
C VAL A 149 -8.37 -15.64 9.96
N THR A 150 -8.02 -15.05 8.81
CA THR A 150 -7.26 -15.74 7.76
C THR A 150 -5.94 -16.29 8.29
N TYR A 151 -5.23 -15.52 9.10
CA TYR A 151 -3.99 -15.99 9.73
C TYR A 151 -4.24 -17.18 10.67
N LEU A 152 -5.32 -17.16 11.47
CA LEU A 152 -5.69 -18.30 12.32
C LEU A 152 -6.04 -19.54 11.50
N LEU A 153 -6.78 -19.39 10.40
CA LEU A 153 -7.09 -20.48 9.49
C LEU A 153 -5.83 -21.03 8.83
N TYR A 154 -4.91 -20.17 8.40
CA TYR A 154 -3.61 -20.55 7.86
C TYR A 154 -2.80 -21.35 8.88
N ARG A 155 -2.72 -20.88 10.13
CA ARG A 155 -2.05 -21.59 11.23
C ARG A 155 -2.67 -22.97 11.46
N ARG A 156 -3.99 -23.08 11.42
CA ARG A 156 -4.70 -24.36 11.57
C ARG A 156 -4.46 -25.29 10.39
N ALA A 157 -4.51 -24.78 9.16
CA ALA A 157 -4.21 -25.54 7.95
C ALA A 157 -2.80 -26.14 8.02
N ARG A 158 -1.81 -25.35 8.44
CA ARG A 158 -0.43 -25.83 8.62
C ARG A 158 -0.28 -26.94 9.65
N ALA A 159 -1.10 -26.94 10.71
CA ALA A 159 -1.09 -28.01 11.70
C ALA A 159 -1.69 -29.33 11.18
N THR A 160 -2.30 -29.32 9.99
CA THR A 160 -3.12 -30.43 9.49
C THR A 160 -2.38 -31.40 8.56
N GLY A 161 -1.28 -30.98 7.92
CA GLY A 161 -0.58 -31.84 6.96
C GLY A 161 0.71 -31.25 6.41
N ALA A 162 1.40 -32.04 5.57
CA ALA A 162 2.68 -31.64 4.99
C ALA A 162 2.48 -30.55 3.91
N ILE A 163 3.51 -29.72 3.73
CA ILE A 163 3.56 -28.72 2.66
C ILE A 163 4.23 -29.39 1.46
N HIS A 164 3.58 -29.37 0.30
CA HIS A 164 4.17 -29.83 -0.95
C HIS A 164 5.18 -28.79 -1.46
N TRP A 165 6.47 -29.10 -1.35
CA TRP A 165 7.57 -28.27 -1.84
C TRP A 165 7.99 -28.67 -3.26
N GLY A 166 8.63 -27.76 -4.00
CA GLY A 166 9.37 -28.13 -5.22
C GLY A 166 8.64 -27.97 -6.56
N ARG A 167 7.35 -27.61 -6.58
CA ARG A 167 6.68 -27.11 -7.80
C ARG A 167 6.65 -25.57 -7.81
N ILE A 168 7.84 -24.96 -7.77
CA ILE A 168 7.95 -23.50 -7.92
C ILE A 168 8.03 -23.21 -9.42
N ASP A 169 7.11 -22.37 -9.90
CA ASP A 169 7.14 -21.88 -11.27
C ASP A 169 8.48 -21.17 -11.54
N PRO A 170 9.22 -21.49 -12.62
CA PRO A 170 10.43 -20.76 -13.01
C PRO A 170 10.24 -19.24 -13.01
N LEU A 171 9.03 -18.76 -13.32
CA LEU A 171 8.66 -17.35 -13.32
C LEU A 171 8.83 -16.68 -11.95
N ALA A 172 8.66 -17.42 -10.85
CA ALA A 172 8.84 -16.90 -9.49
C ALA A 172 10.30 -16.46 -9.22
N GLN A 173 11.29 -17.09 -9.86
CA GLN A 173 12.70 -16.71 -9.71
C GLN A 173 12.97 -15.35 -10.35
N TYR A 174 12.43 -15.11 -11.55
CA TYR A 174 12.53 -13.81 -12.21
C TYR A 174 11.81 -12.70 -11.41
N VAL A 175 10.65 -13.02 -10.85
CA VAL A 175 9.88 -12.08 -10.01
C VAL A 175 10.66 -11.68 -8.74
N LEU A 176 11.41 -12.60 -8.13
CA LEU A 176 12.24 -12.30 -6.96
C LEU A 176 13.36 -11.29 -7.24
N ILE A 177 13.83 -11.18 -8.49
CA ILE A 177 14.82 -10.18 -8.90
C ILE A 177 14.13 -8.88 -9.34
N PHE A 178 13.01 -9.01 -10.05
CA PHE A 178 12.26 -7.89 -10.59
C PHE A 178 11.62 -6.99 -9.51
N ILE A 179 11.07 -7.58 -8.45
CA ILE A 179 10.41 -6.83 -7.37
C ILE A 179 11.40 -5.87 -6.66
N PRO A 180 12.56 -6.34 -6.17
CA PRO A 180 13.56 -5.45 -5.59
C PRO A 180 14.04 -4.38 -6.57
N ALA A 181 14.25 -4.71 -7.85
CA ALA A 181 14.70 -3.75 -8.85
C ALA A 181 13.68 -2.61 -9.04
N THR A 182 12.40 -2.97 -9.15
CA THR A 182 11.31 -2.00 -9.24
C THR A 182 11.18 -1.18 -7.96
N ALA A 183 11.32 -1.81 -6.79
CA ALA A 183 11.23 -1.13 -5.50
C ALA A 183 12.35 -0.10 -5.31
N VAL A 184 13.62 -0.45 -5.60
CA VAL A 184 14.76 0.47 -5.52
C VAL A 184 14.56 1.65 -6.47
N TYR A 185 14.15 1.37 -7.71
CA TYR A 185 13.89 2.41 -8.70
C TYR A 185 12.78 3.38 -8.26
N LEU A 186 11.63 2.87 -7.81
CA LEU A 186 10.52 3.70 -7.35
C LEU A 186 10.87 4.48 -6.08
N MET A 187 11.60 3.90 -5.13
CA MET A 187 12.06 4.60 -3.93
C MET A 187 13.05 5.71 -4.27
N GLY A 188 13.97 5.46 -5.20
CA GLY A 188 14.87 6.48 -5.73
C GLY A 188 14.12 7.65 -6.38
N LEU A 189 13.09 7.34 -7.18
CA LEU A 189 12.27 8.36 -7.84
C LEU A 189 11.45 9.19 -6.84
N MET A 190 10.80 8.54 -5.87
CA MET A 190 10.03 9.23 -4.83
C MET A 190 10.93 10.07 -3.92
N GLY A 191 12.14 9.60 -3.61
CA GLY A 191 13.15 10.40 -2.92
C GLY A 191 13.51 11.64 -3.73
N ALA A 192 13.79 11.49 -5.02
CA ALA A 192 14.12 12.61 -5.88
C ALA A 192 12.98 13.63 -5.98
N ILE A 193 11.72 13.19 -6.15
CA ILE A 193 10.55 14.10 -6.19
C ILE A 193 10.48 14.97 -4.92
N ARG A 194 10.73 14.40 -3.74
CA ARG A 194 10.73 15.17 -2.47
C ARG A 194 11.84 16.21 -2.43
N GLU A 195 13.02 15.88 -2.92
CA GLU A 195 14.15 16.81 -2.97
C GLU A 195 13.90 17.92 -4.01
N LEU A 196 13.32 17.57 -5.17
CA LEU A 196 12.97 18.52 -6.23
C LEU A 196 11.81 19.46 -5.82
N ALA A 197 10.95 19.03 -4.90
CA ALA A 197 9.87 19.87 -4.37
C ALA A 197 10.36 21.11 -3.61
N ARG A 198 11.65 21.14 -3.20
CA ARG A 198 12.27 22.33 -2.61
C ARG A 198 12.56 23.44 -3.62
N GLN A 199 12.46 23.16 -4.92
CA GLN A 199 12.68 24.12 -6.00
C GLN A 199 14.06 24.80 -5.90
N ASP A 200 14.08 26.13 -5.84
CA ASP A 200 15.25 26.98 -5.74
C ASP A 200 15.75 27.16 -4.29
N TYR A 201 15.27 26.38 -3.33
CA TYR A 201 15.74 26.44 -1.94
C TYR A 201 16.72 25.32 -1.61
N HIS A 202 17.87 25.68 -1.03
CA HIS A 202 18.79 24.74 -0.38
C HIS A 202 18.22 24.26 0.97
N ILE A 203 17.65 25.19 1.74
CA ILE A 203 16.88 24.93 2.96
C ILE A 203 15.50 25.54 2.74
N TYR A 204 14.48 24.69 2.68
CA TYR A 204 13.11 25.12 2.36
C TYR A 204 12.66 26.27 3.26
N GLY A 205 12.35 27.42 2.65
CA GLY A 205 11.89 28.62 3.35
C GLY A 205 12.96 29.44 4.08
N LEU A 206 14.24 29.01 4.11
CA LEU A 206 15.34 29.77 4.73
C LEU A 206 16.38 30.26 3.73
N VAL A 207 16.95 29.36 2.92
CA VAL A 207 18.10 29.66 2.05
C VAL A 207 17.71 29.43 0.60
N LYS A 208 17.43 30.53 -0.09
CA LYS A 208 17.09 30.55 -1.51
C LYS A 208 18.35 30.71 -2.36
N ASP A 209 18.50 29.86 -3.38
CA ASP A 209 19.50 30.00 -4.43
C ASP A 209 19.12 31.16 -5.36
N VAL A 210 19.99 32.16 -5.44
CA VAL A 210 19.84 33.35 -6.28
C VAL A 210 20.78 33.34 -7.48
N THR A 211 21.56 32.27 -7.66
CA THR A 211 22.55 32.19 -8.74
C THR A 211 21.86 32.07 -10.10
N PRO A 212 22.39 32.63 -11.18
CA PRO A 212 21.78 32.54 -12.52
C PRO A 212 21.61 31.12 -13.08
N TYR A 213 22.27 30.14 -12.45
CA TYR A 213 22.34 28.76 -12.90
C TYR A 213 21.43 27.83 -12.09
N TRP A 214 20.58 28.37 -11.19
CA TRP A 214 19.62 27.55 -10.46
C TRP A 214 18.67 26.86 -11.45
N TYR A 215 18.47 25.56 -11.28
CA TYR A 215 17.56 24.80 -12.13
C TYR A 215 17.03 23.56 -11.42
N THR A 216 15.73 23.32 -11.56
CA THR A 216 15.10 22.07 -11.13
C THR A 216 15.06 21.10 -12.31
N THR A 217 15.77 19.98 -12.20
CA THR A 217 15.78 18.96 -13.26
C THR A 217 14.38 18.44 -13.58
N PRO A 218 14.00 18.23 -14.87
CA PRO A 218 12.72 17.66 -15.21
C PRO A 218 12.63 16.21 -14.72
N LEU A 219 11.41 15.78 -14.37
CA LEU A 219 11.17 14.43 -13.88
C LEU A 219 11.72 13.36 -14.84
N GLY A 220 11.63 13.57 -16.16
CA GLY A 220 12.18 12.66 -17.16
C GLY A 220 13.70 12.48 -17.05
N HIS A 221 14.45 13.55 -16.83
CA HIS A 221 15.90 13.47 -16.66
C HIS A 221 16.27 12.75 -15.36
N THR A 222 15.61 13.10 -14.26
CA THR A 222 15.81 12.46 -12.95
C THR A 222 15.50 10.97 -13.00
N THR A 223 14.45 10.59 -13.72
CA THR A 223 14.03 9.20 -13.93
C THR A 223 15.15 8.37 -14.59
N VAL A 224 15.79 8.91 -15.63
CA VAL A 224 16.93 8.25 -16.31
C VAL A 224 18.12 8.10 -15.36
N MET A 225 18.45 9.13 -14.57
CA MET A 225 19.56 9.06 -13.61
C MET A 225 19.32 8.02 -12.51
N VAL A 226 18.10 7.94 -11.98
CA VAL A 226 17.71 6.92 -10.99
C VAL A 226 17.74 5.53 -11.61
N ALA A 227 17.31 5.37 -12.87
CA ALA A 227 17.40 4.10 -13.60
C ALA A 227 18.84 3.64 -13.76
N LEU A 228 19.75 4.54 -14.15
CA LEU A 228 21.19 4.26 -14.29
C LEU A 228 21.81 3.84 -12.95
N ALA A 229 21.54 4.59 -11.88
CA ALA A 229 22.03 4.24 -10.55
C ALA A 229 21.52 2.86 -10.08
N THR A 230 20.24 2.57 -10.33
CA THR A 230 19.63 1.27 -10.03
C THR A 230 20.31 0.16 -10.84
N LEU A 231 20.51 0.36 -12.14
CA LEU A 231 21.18 -0.62 -13.00
C LEU A 231 22.61 -0.91 -12.53
N ILE A 232 23.38 0.13 -12.21
CA ILE A 232 24.75 0.00 -11.69
C ILE A 232 24.75 -0.84 -10.41
N PHE A 233 23.83 -0.57 -9.49
CA PHE A 233 23.70 -1.36 -8.26
C PHE A 233 23.44 -2.85 -8.55
N PHE A 234 22.50 -3.19 -9.43
CA PHE A 234 22.21 -4.58 -9.78
C PHE A 234 23.35 -5.27 -10.54
N VAL A 235 24.07 -4.54 -11.39
CA VAL A 235 25.27 -5.05 -12.07
C VAL A 235 26.37 -5.38 -11.05
N LEU A 236 26.63 -4.49 -10.10
CA LEU A 236 27.60 -4.72 -9.02
C LEU A 236 27.19 -5.90 -8.15
N MET A 237 25.90 -6.01 -7.80
CA MET A 237 25.38 -7.13 -7.03
C MET A 237 25.53 -8.46 -7.78
N ALA A 238 25.21 -8.50 -9.08
CA ALA A 238 25.40 -9.67 -9.93
C ALA A 238 26.89 -10.07 -10.03
N PHE A 239 27.78 -9.07 -10.13
CA PHE A 239 29.23 -9.29 -10.13
C PHE A 239 29.73 -9.89 -8.81
N ILE A 240 29.25 -9.39 -7.66
CA ILE A 240 29.59 -9.94 -6.34
C ILE A 240 29.13 -11.40 -6.23
N PHE A 241 27.89 -11.70 -6.61
CA PHE A 241 27.39 -13.09 -6.59
C PHE A 241 28.17 -13.99 -7.54
N TRP A 242 28.52 -13.50 -8.72
CA TRP A 242 29.33 -14.25 -9.68
C TRP A 242 30.71 -14.62 -9.12
N ILE A 243 31.40 -13.69 -8.47
CA ILE A 243 32.66 -13.97 -7.76
C ILE A 243 32.43 -15.03 -6.68
N GLY A 244 31.40 -14.86 -5.85
CA GLY A 244 31.06 -15.81 -4.78
C GLY A 244 30.84 -17.23 -5.29
N PHE A 245 30.09 -17.40 -6.37
CA PHE A 245 29.86 -18.71 -6.99
C PHE A 245 31.10 -19.29 -7.66
N LYS A 246 31.97 -18.44 -8.22
CA LYS A 246 33.22 -18.90 -8.85
C LYS A 246 34.23 -19.36 -7.79
N LEU A 247 34.32 -18.66 -6.66
CA LEU A 247 35.19 -19.05 -5.55
C LEU A 247 34.69 -20.31 -4.84
N GLY A 248 33.37 -20.42 -4.61
CA GLY A 248 32.76 -21.56 -3.90
C GLY A 248 32.69 -22.87 -4.69
N ARG A 249 33.13 -22.89 -5.96
CA ARG A 249 33.27 -24.12 -6.77
C ARG A 249 34.66 -24.76 -6.64
N GLY A 250 35.56 -24.16 -5.86
CA GLY A 250 36.92 -24.65 -5.61
C GLY A 250 37.08 -25.55 -4.38
N GLU A 251 36.00 -25.80 -3.64
CA GLU A 251 35.89 -26.77 -2.53
C GLU A 251 34.86 -27.86 -2.90
#